data_AF-A0A8S8ZAB6-F1
#
_entry.id   AF-A0A8S8ZAB6-F1
#
_cell.length_a   1.000
_cell.length_b   1.000
_cell.length_c   1.000
_cell.angle_alpha   90.00
_cell.angle_beta   90.00
_cell.angle_gamma   90.00
#
_symmetry.space_group_name_H-M   'P 1'
#
loop_
_entity.id
_entity.type
_entity.pdbx_description
1 polymer ?
#
loop_
_entity_poly.entity_id
_entity_poly.type
_entity_poly.pdbx_seq_one_letter_code
_entity_poly.pdbx_strand_id
1 'polypeptide(L)'
;MEENYSWIYLLIFLIIPLARIVPRLLRRAGLKENISARPESPRGNFFQESSSPDTFRESSSSDNFQESPRREEFSTKNWPKEKIVLGLLLTNITKFEEIQKKGNLSTNNLDTILQDLEKKGLMQPVEKTGPFGKSIQLRITEKGAAEFRRM
;
A
#
# COMPACT_ATOMS: atom_id res chain seq x y z
N MET A 1 -38.92 -2.67 30.43
CA MET A 1 -37.82 -2.31 29.50
C MET A 1 -37.57 -3.54 28.66
N GLU A 2 -38.01 -3.52 27.40
CA GLU A 2 -37.83 -4.64 26.48
C GLU A 2 -36.50 -4.44 25.77
N GLU A 3 -35.50 -5.19 26.20
CA GLU A 3 -34.18 -5.17 25.61
C GLU A 3 -34.27 -5.87 24.26
N ASN A 4 -34.18 -5.07 23.19
CA ASN A 4 -34.29 -5.54 21.82
C ASN A 4 -33.04 -6.35 21.46
N TYR A 5 -32.98 -7.62 21.83
CA TYR A 5 -31.85 -8.52 21.52
C TYR A 5 -31.72 -8.87 20.03
N SER A 6 -32.53 -8.31 19.13
CA SER A 6 -32.47 -8.53 17.67
C SER A 6 -31.09 -8.26 17.06
N TRP A 7 -30.29 -7.37 17.66
CA TRP A 7 -28.92 -7.11 17.24
C TRP A 7 -27.97 -8.30 17.46
N ILE A 8 -28.22 -9.17 18.45
CA ILE A 8 -27.38 -10.34 18.71
C ILE A 8 -27.49 -11.35 17.56
N TYR A 9 -28.69 -11.49 16.99
CA TYR A 9 -28.92 -12.36 15.84
C TYR A 9 -28.28 -11.81 14.57
N LEU A 10 -28.26 -10.48 14.39
CA LEU A 10 -27.51 -9.85 13.28
C LEU A 10 -25.99 -10.06 13.43
N LEU A 11 -25.46 -9.95 14.65
CA LEU A 11 -24.05 -10.21 14.93
C LEU A 11 -23.67 -11.66 14.62
N ILE A 12 -24.48 -12.62 15.08
CA ILE A 12 -24.23 -14.06 14.87
C ILE A 12 -24.35 -14.42 13.37
N PHE A 13 -25.37 -13.91 12.68
CA PHE A 13 -25.55 -14.12 11.23
C PHE A 13 -24.35 -13.63 10.41
N LEU A 14 -23.70 -12.55 10.85
CA LEU A 14 -22.51 -12.01 10.19
C LEU A 14 -21.24 -12.84 10.46
N ILE A 15 -21.07 -13.39 11.68
CA ILE A 15 -19.83 -14.09 12.08
C ILE A 15 -19.74 -15.51 11.49
N ILE A 16 -20.85 -16.24 11.41
CA ILE A 16 -20.89 -17.64 10.93
C ILE A 16 -20.26 -17.84 9.54
N PRO A 17 -20.56 -17.03 8.49
CA PRO A 17 -19.92 -17.19 7.18
C PRO A 17 -18.44 -16.81 7.18
N LEU A 18 -18.02 -15.82 7.98
CA LEU A 18 -16.63 -15.37 8.09
C LEU A 18 -15.72 -16.46 8.70
N ALA A 19 -16.21 -17.19 9.70
CA ALA A 19 -15.46 -18.26 10.37
C ALA A 19 -15.01 -19.39 9.42
N ARG A 20 -15.71 -19.60 8.28
CA ARG A 20 -15.30 -20.59 7.26
C ARG A 20 -14.17 -20.12 6.34
N ILE A 21 -13.93 -18.82 6.25
CA ILE A 21 -12.99 -18.21 5.29
C ILE A 21 -11.62 -17.98 5.94
N VAL A 22 -11.60 -17.71 7.24
CA VAL A 22 -10.39 -17.49 8.06
C VAL A 22 -9.39 -18.66 8.00
N PRO A 23 -9.78 -19.95 8.07
CA PRO A 23 -8.83 -21.07 8.04
C PRO A 23 -8.08 -21.20 6.71
N ARG A 24 -8.66 -20.67 5.62
CA ARG A 24 -8.07 -20.76 4.27
C ARG A 24 -7.06 -19.63 4.03
N LEU A 25 -7.24 -18.48 4.67
CA LEU A 25 -6.34 -17.32 4.57
C LEU A 25 -5.16 -17.42 5.55
N LEU A 26 -5.37 -17.93 6.77
CA LEU A 26 -4.32 -18.13 7.77
C LEU A 26 -3.25 -19.16 7.34
N ARG A 27 -3.57 -20.08 6.41
CA ARG A 27 -2.57 -21.03 5.88
C ARG A 27 -1.42 -20.36 5.10
N ARG A 28 -1.55 -19.09 4.71
CA ARG A 28 -0.51 -18.33 3.98
C ARG A 28 0.28 -17.36 4.85
N ALA A 29 -0.23 -17.01 6.02
CA ALA A 29 0.46 -16.17 6.99
C ALA A 29 0.85 -17.07 8.15
N GLY A 30 2.09 -17.56 8.16
CA GLY A 30 2.64 -18.42 9.21
C GLY A 30 2.64 -17.74 10.58
N LEU A 31 1.47 -17.68 11.22
CA LEU A 31 1.29 -17.21 12.57
C LEU A 31 1.49 -18.40 13.50
N LYS A 32 2.67 -18.47 14.12
CA LYS A 32 2.97 -19.41 15.20
C LYS A 32 2.08 -19.08 16.40
N GLU A 33 0.92 -19.73 16.47
CA GLU A 33 0.15 -19.81 17.70
C GLU A 33 0.68 -20.99 18.52
N ASN A 34 1.39 -20.68 19.60
CA ASN A 34 1.83 -21.65 20.60
C ASN A 34 0.61 -22.14 21.40
N ILE A 35 -0.16 -23.06 20.84
CA ILE A 35 -1.18 -23.79 21.58
C ILE A 35 -0.78 -25.26 21.54
N SER A 36 -0.13 -25.66 22.64
CA SER A 36 0.23 -27.04 22.94
C SER A 36 -1.03 -27.87 23.10
N ALA A 37 -1.34 -28.72 22.12
CA ALA A 37 -2.26 -29.84 22.26
C ALA A 37 -1.83 -30.96 21.30
N ARG A 38 -0.88 -31.78 21.78
CA ARG A 38 -0.48 -33.10 21.25
C ARG A 38 -1.67 -34.06 21.41
N PRO A 39 -2.02 -34.86 20.38
CA PRO A 39 -1.76 -36.30 20.49
C PRO A 39 -1.17 -36.96 19.21
N GLU A 40 -0.17 -37.79 19.47
CA GLU A 40 0.31 -39.01 18.78
C GLU A 40 -0.22 -39.42 17.39
N SER A 41 0.71 -39.51 16.40
CA SER A 41 1.13 -40.61 15.46
C SER A 41 0.10 -41.67 14.96
N PRO A 42 0.38 -42.62 14.01
CA PRO A 42 1.69 -43.09 13.46
C PRO A 42 1.82 -43.49 11.95
N ARG A 43 3.10 -43.47 11.51
CA ARG A 43 3.85 -44.32 10.52
C ARG A 43 3.15 -44.93 9.27
N GLY A 44 3.84 -44.79 8.13
CA GLY A 44 3.74 -45.74 7.00
C GLY A 44 4.77 -45.47 5.90
N ASN A 45 5.89 -46.18 5.93
CA ASN A 45 6.90 -46.23 4.87
C ASN A 45 6.36 -47.06 3.69
N PHE A 46 6.43 -46.57 2.45
CA PHE A 46 6.23 -47.42 1.26
C PHE A 46 7.29 -47.16 0.19
N PHE A 47 8.33 -47.99 0.29
CA PHE A 47 9.18 -48.59 -0.74
C PHE A 47 9.93 -47.75 -1.80
N GLN A 48 11.21 -48.09 -1.86
CA GLN A 48 12.29 -47.68 -2.74
C GLN A 48 12.64 -48.89 -3.63
N GLU A 49 12.71 -48.72 -4.95
CA GLU A 49 13.26 -49.67 -5.94
C GLU A 49 13.34 -48.91 -7.29
N SER A 50 14.40 -48.16 -7.58
CA SER A 50 15.71 -48.55 -8.13
C SER A 50 15.74 -48.64 -9.67
N SER A 51 16.37 -47.63 -10.32
CA SER A 51 17.30 -47.72 -11.46
C SER A 51 17.49 -46.34 -12.14
N SER A 52 18.67 -45.74 -11.92
CA SER A 52 19.25 -44.65 -12.74
C SER A 52 20.26 -45.28 -13.74
N PRO A 53 20.84 -44.60 -14.76
CA PRO A 53 20.90 -43.15 -14.97
C PRO A 53 20.72 -42.68 -16.42
N ASP A 54 20.32 -41.41 -16.62
CA ASP A 54 20.80 -40.67 -17.78
C ASP A 54 21.14 -39.23 -17.41
N THR A 55 22.34 -38.87 -17.85
CA THR A 55 23.06 -37.65 -17.55
C THR A 55 22.41 -36.49 -18.28
N PHE A 56 21.80 -35.56 -17.54
CA PHE A 56 21.62 -34.19 -18.01
C PHE A 56 22.12 -33.22 -16.93
N ARG A 57 23.42 -32.99 -17.00
CA ARG A 57 24.09 -31.91 -16.29
C ARG A 57 24.11 -30.72 -17.23
N GLU A 58 23.04 -29.93 -17.23
CA GLU A 58 23.05 -28.64 -17.92
C GLU A 58 22.61 -27.54 -16.96
N SER A 59 23.61 -26.74 -16.63
CA SER A 59 23.47 -25.33 -16.28
C SER A 59 22.73 -25.02 -14.98
N SER A 60 23.52 -25.09 -13.89
CA SER A 60 23.49 -24.07 -12.84
C SER A 60 23.68 -22.70 -13.49
N SER A 61 22.60 -22.14 -14.06
CA SER A 61 22.53 -20.72 -14.33
C SER A 61 22.35 -20.08 -12.97
N SER A 62 23.46 -19.57 -12.44
CA SER A 62 23.45 -18.57 -11.40
C SER A 62 22.41 -17.55 -11.77
N ASP A 63 21.28 -17.57 -11.06
CA ASP A 63 20.38 -16.43 -10.97
C ASP A 63 21.14 -15.39 -10.13
N ASN A 64 22.22 -14.86 -10.73
CA ASN A 64 22.70 -13.53 -10.48
C ASN A 64 21.57 -12.64 -10.95
N PHE A 65 20.55 -12.53 -10.10
CA PHE A 65 19.63 -11.43 -10.11
C PHE A 65 20.45 -10.21 -9.71
N GLN A 66 21.23 -9.74 -10.68
CA GLN A 66 21.88 -8.46 -10.66
C GLN A 66 20.76 -7.47 -10.91
N GLU A 67 19.93 -7.24 -9.88
CA GLU A 67 19.01 -6.12 -9.84
C GLU A 67 19.85 -4.86 -9.87
N SER A 68 20.04 -4.35 -11.06
CA SER A 68 20.71 -3.08 -11.31
C SER A 68 19.81 -2.25 -12.22
N PRO A 69 19.78 -0.94 -12.03
CA PRO A 69 19.78 -0.23 -10.75
C PRO A 69 18.65 0.80 -10.74
N ARG A 70 18.32 1.33 -9.56
CA ARG A 70 17.45 2.51 -9.39
C ARG A 70 15.97 2.25 -9.71
N ARG A 71 15.16 2.08 -8.65
CA ARG A 71 14.15 3.14 -8.48
C ARG A 71 14.96 4.42 -8.62
N GLU A 72 14.77 5.21 -9.65
CA GLU A 72 15.00 6.63 -9.47
C GLU A 72 14.08 7.02 -8.30
N GLU A 73 14.55 6.80 -7.07
CA GLU A 73 14.49 7.81 -6.04
C GLU A 73 15.13 9.02 -6.71
N PHE A 74 14.34 9.71 -7.56
CA PHE A 74 14.52 11.12 -7.81
C PHE A 74 14.79 11.66 -6.44
N SER A 75 16.06 12.00 -6.19
CA SER A 75 16.50 12.37 -4.85
C SER A 75 15.91 13.75 -4.59
N THR A 76 14.61 13.76 -4.25
CA THR A 76 13.84 14.92 -3.84
C THR A 76 14.47 15.55 -2.60
N LYS A 77 15.43 14.84 -1.97
CA LYS A 77 16.31 15.32 -0.90
C LYS A 77 16.95 16.68 -1.21
N ASN A 78 17.28 16.98 -2.47
CA ASN A 78 17.88 18.27 -2.85
C ASN A 78 16.91 19.23 -3.55
N TRP A 79 15.64 18.85 -3.71
CA TRP A 79 14.67 19.72 -4.38
C TRP A 79 14.08 20.75 -3.42
N PRO A 80 13.76 21.97 -3.91
CA PRO A 80 12.95 22.91 -3.14
C PRO A 80 11.63 22.27 -2.73
N LYS A 81 11.16 22.56 -1.52
CA LYS A 81 9.90 22.01 -1.00
C LYS A 81 8.72 22.27 -1.94
N GLU A 82 8.68 23.43 -2.58
CA GLU A 82 7.69 23.80 -3.61
C GLU A 82 7.71 22.86 -4.81
N LYS A 83 8.90 22.52 -5.34
CA LYS A 83 9.07 21.58 -6.46
C LYS A 83 8.59 20.18 -6.08
N ILE A 84 8.85 19.76 -4.84
CA ILE A 84 8.35 18.49 -4.31
C ILE A 84 6.81 18.48 -4.31
N VAL A 85 6.18 19.53 -3.79
CA VAL A 85 4.70 19.63 -3.74
C VAL A 85 4.10 19.61 -5.15
N LEU A 86 4.64 20.38 -6.09
CA LEU A 86 4.20 20.37 -7.49
C LEU A 86 4.37 19.00 -8.14
N GLY A 87 5.49 18.32 -7.89
CA GLY A 87 5.72 16.95 -8.37
C GLY A 87 4.69 15.96 -7.83
N LEU A 88 4.35 16.04 -6.54
CA LEU A 88 3.33 15.19 -5.93
C LEU A 88 1.94 15.44 -6.54
N LEU A 89 1.56 16.70 -6.75
CA LEU A 89 0.30 17.07 -7.41
C LEU A 89 0.22 16.53 -8.85
N LEU A 90 1.34 16.53 -9.58
CA LEU A 90 1.41 15.99 -10.94
C LEU A 90 1.21 14.47 -10.98
N THR A 91 1.60 13.74 -9.92
CA THR A 91 1.43 12.28 -9.81
C THR A 91 0.03 11.82 -9.38
N ASN A 92 -0.96 12.72 -9.36
CA ASN A 92 -2.35 12.52 -8.90
C ASN A 92 -2.56 12.51 -7.38
N ILE A 93 -1.59 12.97 -6.58
CA ILE A 93 -1.79 13.11 -5.14
C ILE A 93 -2.49 14.45 -4.89
N THR A 94 -3.79 14.41 -4.68
CA THR A 94 -4.61 15.64 -4.56
C THR A 94 -5.01 15.99 -3.13
N LYS A 95 -4.79 15.12 -2.15
CA LYS A 95 -5.19 15.36 -0.75
C LYS A 95 -4.04 15.94 0.05
N PHE A 96 -4.33 16.90 0.92
CA PHE A 96 -3.35 17.56 1.77
C PHE A 96 -2.55 16.56 2.61
N GLU A 97 -3.24 15.61 3.24
CA GLU A 97 -2.63 14.63 4.14
C GLU A 97 -1.68 13.67 3.41
N GLU A 98 -2.02 13.33 2.17
CA GLU A 98 -1.18 12.47 1.33
C GLU A 98 0.09 13.21 0.87
N ILE A 99 -0.03 14.50 0.52
CA ILE A 99 1.12 15.36 0.18
C ILE A 99 2.02 15.53 1.40
N GLN A 100 1.45 15.76 2.58
CA GLN A 100 2.21 15.88 3.83
C GLN A 100 3.04 14.63 4.10
N LYS A 101 2.42 13.45 4.02
CA LYS A 101 3.06 12.15 4.28
C LYS A 101 4.14 11.83 3.25
N LYS A 102 3.85 12.03 1.96
CA LYS A 102 4.78 11.69 0.87
C LYS A 102 5.90 12.71 0.69
N GLY A 103 5.62 13.98 0.93
CA GLY A 103 6.60 15.08 0.87
C GLY A 103 7.43 15.23 2.14
N ASN A 104 7.11 14.50 3.21
CA ASN A 104 7.73 14.64 4.53
C ASN A 104 7.76 16.11 5.02
N LEU A 105 6.63 16.80 4.87
CA LEU A 105 6.44 18.21 5.22
C LEU A 105 5.62 18.31 6.52
N SER A 106 5.85 19.35 7.31
CA SER A 106 4.94 19.67 8.41
C SER A 106 3.70 20.40 7.89
N THR A 107 2.60 20.34 8.65
CA THR A 107 1.33 21.02 8.33
C THR A 107 1.51 22.49 7.99
N ASN A 108 2.16 23.27 8.87
CA ASN A 108 2.37 24.71 8.68
C ASN A 108 3.25 25.04 7.46
N ASN A 109 4.28 24.22 7.22
CA ASN A 109 5.13 24.41 6.04
C ASN A 109 4.34 24.15 4.75
N LEU A 110 3.56 23.06 4.71
CA LEU A 110 2.78 22.70 3.54
C LEU A 110 1.68 23.75 3.27
N ASP A 111 0.98 24.22 4.31
CA ASP A 111 -0.03 25.27 4.18
C ASP A 111 0.55 26.55 3.56
N THR A 112 1.69 27.02 4.07
CA THR A 112 2.37 28.22 3.54
C THR A 112 2.79 28.04 2.08
N ILE A 113 3.33 26.87 1.73
CA ILE A 113 3.71 26.54 0.34
C ILE A 113 2.49 26.53 -0.56
N LEU A 114 1.39 25.88 -0.13
CA LEU A 114 0.18 25.79 -0.91
C LEU A 114 -0.44 27.17 -1.15
N GLN A 115 -0.49 28.04 -0.14
CA GLN A 115 -0.95 29.43 -0.30
C GLN A 115 -0.11 30.22 -1.32
N ASP A 116 1.22 30.06 -1.29
CA ASP A 116 2.11 30.73 -2.24
C ASP A 116 1.94 30.17 -3.67
N LEU A 117 1.81 28.85 -3.81
CA LEU A 117 1.52 28.21 -5.10
C LEU A 117 0.15 28.64 -5.66
N GLU A 118 -0.86 28.81 -4.81
CA GLU A 118 -2.18 29.34 -5.18
C GLU A 118 -2.08 30.79 -5.63
N LYS A 119 -1.41 31.65 -4.86
CA LYS A 119 -1.18 33.07 -5.21
C LYS A 119 -0.44 33.22 -6.54
N LYS A 120 0.50 32.33 -6.84
CA LYS A 120 1.24 32.29 -8.12
C LYS A 120 0.42 31.67 -9.27
N GLY A 121 -0.74 31.10 -8.99
CA GLY A 121 -1.61 30.43 -9.95
C GLY A 121 -1.05 29.09 -10.46
N LEU A 122 -0.19 28.44 -9.67
CA LEU A 122 0.44 27.15 -10.00
C LEU A 122 -0.42 25.96 -9.57
N MET A 123 -1.31 26.17 -8.60
CA MET A 123 -2.28 25.17 -8.16
C MET A 123 -3.57 25.84 -7.70
N GLN A 124 -4.65 25.08 -7.58
CA GLN A 124 -5.94 25.55 -7.11
C GLN A 124 -6.65 24.49 -6.26
N PRO A 125 -7.33 24.89 -5.17
CA PRO A 125 -8.24 24.01 -4.44
C PRO A 125 -9.54 23.83 -5.25
N VAL A 126 -9.95 22.58 -5.43
CA VAL A 126 -11.18 22.22 -6.14
C VAL A 126 -12.07 21.43 -5.19
N GLU A 127 -13.24 21.97 -4.90
CA GLU A 127 -14.27 21.25 -4.16
C GLU A 127 -14.83 20.12 -5.01
N LYS A 128 -14.87 18.91 -4.44
CA LYS A 128 -15.52 17.75 -5.03
C LYS A 128 -16.54 17.16 -4.08
N THR A 129 -17.71 16.85 -4.59
CA THR A 129 -18.72 16.08 -3.86
C THR A 129 -18.42 14.59 -4.01
N GLY A 130 -18.27 13.90 -2.88
CA GLY A 130 -18.06 12.46 -2.80
C GLY A 130 -19.15 11.77 -1.97
N PRO A 131 -19.09 10.43 -1.84
CA PRO A 131 -20.06 9.63 -1.09
C PRO A 131 -20.09 9.96 0.42
N PHE A 132 -19.07 10.64 0.93
CA PHE A 132 -18.95 11.07 2.32
C PHE A 132 -19.09 12.59 2.50
N GLY A 133 -19.67 13.30 1.52
CA GLY A 133 -19.85 14.74 1.54
C GLY A 133 -18.85 15.51 0.67
N LYS A 134 -18.72 16.83 0.90
CA LYS A 134 -17.81 17.70 0.15
C LYS A 134 -16.36 17.53 0.66
N SER A 135 -15.40 17.47 -0.26
CA SER A 135 -13.97 17.37 0.04
C SER A 135 -13.18 18.32 -0.86
N ILE A 136 -12.17 18.98 -0.29
CA ILE A 136 -11.25 19.85 -1.04
C ILE A 136 -10.14 18.97 -1.62
N GLN A 137 -9.96 19.04 -2.94
CA GLN A 137 -8.85 18.40 -3.64
C GLN A 137 -7.96 19.46 -4.27
N LEU A 138 -6.66 19.34 -4.07
CA LEU A 138 -5.67 20.20 -4.68
C LEU A 138 -5.41 19.73 -6.12
N ARG A 139 -5.46 20.68 -7.07
CA ARG A 139 -5.21 20.41 -8.49
C ARG A 139 -4.10 21.32 -8.98
N ILE A 140 -3.16 20.74 -9.72
CA ILE A 140 -2.13 21.51 -10.42
C ILE A 140 -2.75 22.23 -11.63
N THR A 141 -2.33 23.47 -11.89
CA THR A 141 -2.72 24.18 -13.12
C THR A 141 -1.75 23.86 -14.25
N GLU A 142 -2.11 24.18 -15.49
CA GLU A 142 -1.18 24.03 -16.64
C GLU A 142 0.11 24.84 -16.43
N LYS A 143 -0.03 26.03 -15.84
CA LYS A 143 1.09 26.89 -15.45
C LYS A 143 1.98 26.21 -14.40
N GLY A 144 1.39 25.60 -13.38
CA GLY A 144 2.13 24.84 -12.36
C GLY A 144 2.89 23.65 -12.94
N ALA A 145 2.27 22.92 -13.87
CA ALA A 145 2.93 21.80 -14.54
C ALA A 145 4.10 22.26 -15.44
N ALA A 146 3.97 23.42 -16.09
CA ALA A 146 5.06 24.03 -16.85
C ALA A 146 6.19 24.53 -15.92
N GLU A 147 5.85 25.14 -14.78
CA GLU A 147 6.81 25.62 -13.80
C GLU A 147 7.64 24.48 -13.20
N PHE A 148 6.98 23.36 -12.85
CA PHE A 148 7.67 22.16 -12.36
C PHE A 148 8.73 21.63 -13.35
N ARG A 149 8.50 21.75 -14.66
CA ARG A 149 9.46 21.37 -15.70
C ARG A 149 10.63 22.36 -15.86
N ARG A 150 10.49 23.59 -15.37
CA ARG A 150 11.51 24.65 -15.43
C ARG A 150 12.41 24.68 -14.20
N MET A 151 11.87 24.31 -13.04
CA MET A 151 12.62 24.13 -11.80
C MET A 151 13.53 22.92 -11.88
#